data_AF-A0A0Q4J329-F1
#
_entry.id   AF-A0A0Q4J329-F1
#
_cell.length_a   1.000
_cell.length_b   1.000
_cell.length_c   1.000
_cell.angle_alpha   90.00
_cell.angle_beta   90.00
_cell.angle_gamma   90.00
#
_symmetry.space_group_name_H-M   'P 1'
#
loop_
_entity.id
_entity.type
_entity.pdbx_description
1 polymer ?
#
loop_
_entity_poly.entity_id
_entity_poly.type
_entity_poly.pdbx_seq_one_letter_code
_entity_poly.pdbx_strand_id
1 'polypeptide(L)'
;MILSLIMVATAAPVIRYDPTDRALALSAPASVVATFRRACFDPFPDGKKVAAVMSVAGTGFSAYQPASQLDSQIQALFPSSMWMSPTMTVRFIARGADAGDMPDPQCSVMARVAADEQPEALFSVLAGEVGLPAGKVVGKKRYRTSMWDIARADGQRWRVILGTQREDDGLHLRLSMLNLMPETRK
;
A
#
# COMPACT_ATOMS: atom_id res chain seq x y z
N MET A 1 -45.82 36.87 10.18
CA MET A 1 -44.37 36.87 9.89
C MET A 1 -43.92 35.41 9.82
N ILE A 2 -43.64 34.90 8.62
CA ILE A 2 -43.18 33.51 8.42
C ILE A 2 -41.65 33.58 8.25
N LEU A 3 -40.92 33.01 9.21
CA LEU A 3 -39.46 32.91 9.15
C LEU A 3 -39.11 31.67 8.31
N SER A 4 -38.70 31.87 7.06
CA SER A 4 -38.16 30.81 6.22
C SER A 4 -36.73 30.49 6.66
N LEU A 5 -36.52 29.32 7.27
CA LEU A 5 -35.20 28.75 7.48
C LEU A 5 -34.69 28.18 6.15
N ILE A 6 -33.70 28.84 5.54
CA ILE A 6 -32.96 28.29 4.41
C ILE A 6 -31.90 27.33 4.97
N MET A 7 -32.13 26.02 4.85
CA MET A 7 -31.09 25.02 5.06
C MET A 7 -30.10 25.10 3.89
N VAL A 8 -28.94 25.71 4.13
CA VAL A 8 -27.81 25.62 3.21
C VAL A 8 -27.20 24.22 3.37
N ALA A 9 -27.54 23.30 2.48
CA ALA A 9 -26.82 22.04 2.36
C ALA A 9 -25.41 22.34 1.85
N THR A 10 -24.44 22.41 2.76
CA THR A 10 -23.02 22.45 2.39
C THR A 10 -22.66 21.07 1.85
N ALA A 11 -22.74 20.89 0.53
CA ALA A 11 -22.09 19.76 -0.12
C ALA A 11 -20.63 19.79 0.30
N ALA A 12 -20.17 18.71 0.94
CA ALA A 12 -18.76 18.59 1.33
C ALA A 12 -17.89 18.84 0.08
N PRO A 13 -16.83 19.65 0.19
CA PRO A 13 -15.99 19.95 -0.96
C PRO A 13 -15.50 18.63 -1.56
N VAL A 14 -15.77 18.43 -2.84
CA VAL A 14 -15.19 17.33 -3.61
C VAL A 14 -13.70 17.63 -3.71
N ILE A 15 -12.90 17.04 -2.83
CA ILE A 15 -11.45 17.11 -2.90
C ILE A 15 -11.04 16.31 -4.14
N ARG A 16 -10.83 17.00 -5.26
CA ARG A 16 -10.11 16.43 -6.41
C ARG A 16 -8.66 16.30 -5.98
N TYR A 17 -8.25 15.07 -5.68
CA TYR A 17 -6.90 14.79 -5.22
C TYR A 17 -5.96 14.66 -6.42
N ASP A 18 -4.91 15.48 -6.44
CA ASP A 18 -3.77 15.30 -7.33
C ASP A 18 -2.79 14.31 -6.66
N PRO A 19 -2.53 13.14 -7.27
CA PRO A 19 -1.66 12.12 -6.69
C PRO A 19 -0.18 12.54 -6.53
N THR A 20 0.20 13.77 -6.89
CA THR A 20 1.62 14.15 -7.03
C THR A 20 2.25 14.99 -5.91
N ASP A 21 1.59 15.29 -4.79
CA ASP A 21 2.06 16.49 -4.07
C ASP A 21 3.31 16.38 -3.18
N ARG A 22 3.74 15.22 -2.65
CA ARG A 22 4.99 15.18 -1.85
C ARG A 22 5.79 13.88 -1.98
N ALA A 23 6.96 13.97 -2.61
CA ALA A 23 7.99 12.94 -2.49
C ALA A 23 8.48 12.86 -1.03
N LEU A 24 8.63 11.65 -0.49
CA LEU A 24 9.29 11.48 0.79
C LEU A 24 10.78 11.78 0.65
N ALA A 25 11.28 12.64 1.54
CA ALA A 25 12.69 12.65 1.84
C ALA A 25 13.06 11.28 2.42
N LEU A 26 14.14 10.69 1.90
CA LEU A 26 14.62 9.37 2.30
C LEU A 26 15.16 9.28 3.72
N SER A 27 15.16 10.38 4.49
CA SER A 27 15.31 10.39 5.95
C SER A 27 14.10 9.80 6.70
N ALA A 28 13.04 9.37 5.99
CA ALA A 28 11.88 8.72 6.57
C ALA A 28 11.67 7.23 6.18
N PRO A 29 12.68 6.34 6.08
CA PRO A 29 12.44 4.91 5.86
C PRO A 29 11.63 4.31 7.02
N ALA A 30 11.85 4.84 8.23
CA ALA A 30 11.13 4.48 9.43
C ALA A 30 9.62 4.71 9.31
N SER A 31 9.14 5.75 8.61
CA SER A 31 7.70 5.98 8.48
C SER A 31 7.04 5.03 7.48
N VAL A 32 7.73 4.69 6.38
CA VAL A 32 7.26 3.68 5.42
C VAL A 32 7.20 2.31 6.09
N VAL A 33 8.26 1.94 6.81
CA VAL A 33 8.31 0.64 7.51
C VAL A 33 7.33 0.59 8.66
N ALA A 34 7.20 1.64 9.48
CA ALA A 34 6.21 1.68 10.55
C ALA A 34 4.78 1.56 10.00
N THR A 35 4.49 2.22 8.88
CA THR A 35 3.20 2.08 8.19
C THR A 35 3.01 0.66 7.68
N PHE A 36 4.02 0.08 7.03
CA PHE A 36 3.95 -1.31 6.55
C PHE A 36 3.74 -2.32 7.67
N ARG A 37 4.47 -2.20 8.78
CA ARG A 37 4.31 -3.08 9.95
C ARG A 37 2.89 -3.00 10.52
N ARG A 38 2.43 -1.78 10.75
CA ARG A 38 1.11 -1.48 11.33
C ARG A 38 -0.04 -1.93 10.42
N ALA A 39 0.06 -1.67 9.11
CA ALA A 39 -1.03 -1.88 8.16
C ALA A 39 -0.99 -3.25 7.47
N CYS A 40 0.18 -3.85 7.29
CA CYS A 40 0.36 -5.03 6.45
C CYS A 40 1.08 -6.22 7.12
N PHE A 41 1.83 -6.03 8.21
CA PHE A 41 2.55 -7.14 8.84
C PHE A 41 1.75 -7.81 9.96
N ASP A 42 1.19 -7.03 10.87
CA ASP A 42 0.44 -7.54 12.02
C ASP A 42 -1.03 -7.88 11.73
N PRO A 43 -1.81 -7.07 10.98
CA PRO A 43 -3.23 -7.35 10.73
C PRO A 43 -3.47 -8.31 9.55
N PHE A 44 -2.46 -8.59 8.73
CA PHE A 44 -2.60 -9.46 7.56
C PHE A 44 -2.81 -10.93 7.97
N PRO A 45 -3.63 -11.71 7.25
CA PRO A 45 -4.36 -11.41 6.01
C PRO A 45 -5.76 -10.79 6.18
N ASP A 46 -6.10 -10.27 7.36
CA ASP A 46 -7.46 -9.81 7.67
C ASP A 46 -7.72 -8.36 7.21
N GLY A 47 -8.38 -8.22 6.06
CA GLY A 47 -8.73 -6.91 5.48
C GLY A 47 -9.58 -6.02 6.39
N LYS A 48 -10.40 -6.59 7.30
CA LYS A 48 -11.18 -5.79 8.26
C LYS A 48 -10.26 -5.16 9.30
N LYS A 49 -9.25 -5.90 9.75
CA LYS A 49 -8.23 -5.37 10.68
C LYS A 49 -7.35 -4.32 10.00
N VAL A 50 -6.97 -4.52 8.74
CA VAL A 50 -6.27 -3.48 7.96
C VAL A 50 -7.11 -2.21 7.88
N ALA A 51 -8.39 -2.33 7.50
CA ALA A 51 -9.28 -1.19 7.41
C ALA A 51 -9.46 -0.48 8.75
N ALA A 52 -9.59 -1.23 9.85
CA ALA A 52 -9.68 -0.66 11.18
C ALA A 52 -8.44 0.17 11.54
N VAL A 53 -7.23 -0.36 11.27
CA VAL A 53 -5.97 0.35 11.48
C VAL A 53 -5.91 1.65 10.68
N MET A 54 -6.29 1.61 9.41
CA MET A 54 -6.19 2.78 8.52
C MET A 54 -7.24 3.85 8.80
N SER A 55 -8.36 3.47 9.43
CA SER A 55 -9.47 4.37 9.75
C SER A 55 -9.34 5.06 11.12
N VAL A 56 -8.29 4.76 11.89
CA VAL A 56 -8.03 5.43 13.18
C VAL A 56 -7.73 6.91 12.94
N ALA A 57 -8.37 7.79 13.72
CA ALA A 57 -8.08 9.22 13.68
C ALA A 57 -6.60 9.50 14.01
N GLY A 58 -5.96 10.39 13.23
CA GLY A 58 -4.54 10.72 13.40
C GLY A 58 -3.56 9.81 12.67
N THR A 59 -4.03 8.85 11.86
CA THR A 59 -3.15 8.06 10.96
C THR A 59 -2.57 8.90 9.82
N GLY A 60 -3.22 10.00 9.45
CA GLY A 60 -2.84 10.82 8.29
C GLY A 60 -3.22 10.20 6.94
N PHE A 61 -4.03 9.14 6.95
CA PHE A 61 -4.54 8.48 5.75
C PHE A 61 -6.05 8.74 5.58
N SER A 62 -6.49 8.85 4.33
CA SER A 62 -7.90 8.92 3.96
C SER A 62 -8.23 7.73 3.06
N ALA A 63 -9.39 7.12 3.29
CA ALA A 63 -9.89 6.08 2.39
C ALA A 63 -10.06 6.68 0.99
N TYR A 64 -9.45 6.06 0.00
CA TYR A 64 -9.63 6.45 -1.39
C TYR A 64 -10.93 5.86 -1.89
N GLN A 65 -11.88 6.73 -2.23
CA GLN A 65 -13.09 6.35 -2.96
C GLN A 65 -13.04 7.00 -4.34
N PRO A 66 -13.09 6.22 -5.42
CA PRO A 66 -13.17 6.79 -6.76
C PRO A 66 -14.42 7.65 -6.89
N ALA A 67 -14.29 8.83 -7.50
CA ALA A 67 -15.34 9.84 -7.51
C ALA A 67 -16.45 9.57 -8.56
N SER A 68 -16.34 8.56 -9.43
CA SER A 68 -17.24 8.39 -10.58
C SER A 68 -17.80 6.97 -10.76
N GLN A 69 -18.97 6.87 -11.39
CA GLN A 69 -19.55 5.58 -11.80
C GLN A 69 -18.75 4.86 -12.89
N LEU A 70 -17.89 5.56 -13.67
CA LEU A 70 -16.95 4.90 -14.57
C LEU A 70 -15.93 4.05 -13.80
N ASP A 71 -15.61 4.46 -12.57
CA ASP A 71 -14.72 3.73 -11.68
C ASP A 71 -15.41 2.57 -10.96
N SER A 72 -16.74 2.41 -11.08
CA SER A 72 -17.44 1.27 -10.47
C SER A 72 -17.09 -0.06 -11.13
N GLN A 73 -16.74 -0.06 -12.42
CA GLN A 73 -16.13 -1.21 -13.09
C GLN A 73 -14.73 -1.48 -12.54
N ILE A 74 -13.94 -0.44 -12.27
CA ILE A 74 -12.63 -0.55 -11.59
C ILE A 74 -12.84 -1.08 -10.16
N GLN A 75 -13.89 -0.69 -9.45
CA GLN A 75 -14.22 -1.16 -8.11
C GLN A 75 -14.72 -2.62 -8.09
N ALA A 76 -15.39 -3.06 -9.15
CA ALA A 76 -15.79 -4.45 -9.36
C ALA A 76 -14.61 -5.35 -9.78
N LEU A 77 -13.64 -4.80 -10.54
CA LEU A 77 -12.40 -5.46 -10.93
C LEU A 77 -11.34 -5.45 -9.81
N PHE A 78 -11.47 -4.53 -8.86
CA PHE A 78 -10.60 -4.39 -7.71
C PHE A 78 -11.45 -4.17 -6.46
N PRO A 79 -11.97 -5.24 -5.81
CA PRO A 79 -12.59 -5.15 -4.47
C PRO A 79 -11.57 -4.77 -3.37
N SER A 80 -10.43 -4.19 -3.78
CA SER A 80 -9.34 -3.73 -2.95
C SER A 80 -9.71 -2.47 -2.19
N SER A 81 -9.29 -2.42 -0.94
CA SER A 81 -9.36 -1.19 -0.15
C SER A 81 -8.06 -0.41 -0.33
N MET A 82 -8.16 0.89 -0.57
CA MET A 82 -7.03 1.79 -0.75
C MET A 82 -7.14 2.97 0.20
N TRP A 83 -6.01 3.37 0.78
CA TRP A 83 -5.89 4.54 1.64
C TRP A 83 -4.68 5.36 1.21
N MET A 84 -4.85 6.67 1.19
CA MET A 84 -3.82 7.60 0.71
C MET A 84 -3.51 8.65 1.77
N SER A 85 -2.24 9.03 1.82
CA SER A 85 -1.73 10.22 2.50
C SER A 85 -0.99 11.08 1.46
N PRO A 86 -0.54 12.29 1.79
CA PRO A 86 0.23 13.12 0.86
C PRO A 86 1.52 12.47 0.33
N THR A 87 1.98 11.37 0.93
CA THR A 87 3.31 10.80 0.66
C THR A 87 3.31 9.28 0.47
N MET A 88 2.21 8.60 0.79
CA MET A 88 2.14 7.14 0.78
C MET A 88 0.74 6.66 0.41
N THR A 89 0.70 5.49 -0.21
CA THR A 89 -0.52 4.74 -0.50
C THR A 89 -0.45 3.38 0.16
N VAL A 90 -1.50 2.99 0.87
CA VAL A 90 -1.70 1.62 1.37
C VAL A 90 -2.80 0.97 0.54
N ARG A 91 -2.54 -0.24 0.06
CA ARG A 91 -3.52 -1.03 -0.70
C ARG A 91 -3.64 -2.42 -0.08
N PHE A 92 -4.87 -2.87 0.13
CA PHE A 92 -5.19 -4.24 0.52
C PHE A 92 -6.05 -4.90 -0.56
N ILE A 93 -5.66 -6.08 -1.00
CA ILE A 93 -6.38 -6.92 -1.96
C ILE A 93 -6.84 -8.17 -1.20
N ALA A 94 -8.16 -8.36 -1.13
CA ALA A 94 -8.74 -9.51 -0.46
C ALA A 94 -8.51 -10.81 -1.25
N ARG A 95 -8.85 -11.95 -0.65
CA ARG A 95 -8.84 -13.24 -1.36
C ARG A 95 -9.91 -13.25 -2.46
N GLY A 96 -9.58 -13.83 -3.61
CA GLY A 96 -10.44 -13.91 -4.80
C GLY A 96 -10.73 -12.54 -5.45
N ALA A 97 -9.98 -11.51 -5.07
CA ALA A 97 -10.22 -10.13 -5.50
C ALA A 97 -9.38 -9.73 -6.72
N ASP A 98 -8.32 -10.48 -7.04
CA ASP A 98 -7.46 -10.23 -8.19
C ASP A 98 -7.56 -11.41 -9.16
N ALA A 99 -7.62 -11.12 -10.46
CA ALA A 99 -7.59 -12.13 -11.52
C ALA A 99 -6.18 -12.34 -12.10
N GLY A 100 -5.15 -11.67 -11.54
CA GLY A 100 -3.76 -11.75 -11.97
C GLY A 100 -2.94 -12.90 -11.38
N ASP A 101 -1.66 -12.96 -11.79
CA ASP A 101 -0.71 -14.04 -11.43
C ASP A 101 -0.15 -13.97 -9.99
N MET A 102 -0.55 -12.98 -9.19
CA MET A 102 -0.03 -12.81 -7.83
C MET A 102 -0.95 -13.43 -6.79
N PRO A 103 -0.43 -14.23 -5.84
CA PRO A 103 -1.23 -14.84 -4.78
C PRO A 103 -2.00 -13.79 -3.98
N ASP A 104 -3.26 -14.08 -3.66
CA ASP A 104 -4.09 -13.26 -2.80
C ASP A 104 -4.42 -13.97 -1.46
N PRO A 105 -4.68 -13.22 -0.37
CA PRO A 105 -4.69 -11.76 -0.26
C PRO A 105 -3.30 -11.11 -0.31
N GLN A 106 -3.27 -9.81 -0.57
CA GLN A 106 -2.06 -8.98 -0.63
C GLN A 106 -2.26 -7.68 0.17
N CYS A 107 -1.20 -7.18 0.79
CA CYS A 107 -1.17 -5.84 1.37
C CYS A 107 0.11 -5.13 0.96
N SER A 108 0.03 -3.89 0.50
CA SER A 108 1.20 -3.14 0.08
C SER A 108 1.18 -1.67 0.50
N VAL A 109 2.35 -1.16 0.86
CA VAL A 109 2.62 0.27 1.07
C VAL A 109 3.51 0.74 -0.07
N MET A 110 3.12 1.85 -0.71
CA MET A 110 3.85 2.50 -1.77
C MET A 110 4.19 3.93 -1.39
N ALA A 111 5.36 4.41 -1.79
CA ALA A 111 5.77 5.79 -1.60
C ALA A 111 6.70 6.25 -2.72
N ARG A 112 6.60 7.52 -3.12
CA ARG A 112 7.56 8.17 -4.01
C ARG A 112 8.76 8.64 -3.18
N VAL A 113 9.97 8.33 -3.64
CA VAL A 113 11.23 8.73 -3.01
C VAL A 113 12.00 9.72 -3.90
N ALA A 114 12.84 10.55 -3.29
CA ALA A 114 13.67 11.53 -3.99
C ALA A 114 14.59 10.89 -5.06
N ALA A 115 14.86 11.63 -6.14
CA ALA A 115 15.33 11.08 -7.42
C ALA A 115 16.82 10.69 -7.49
N ASP A 116 17.64 11.17 -6.55
CA ASP A 116 19.11 11.09 -6.52
C ASP A 116 19.67 9.83 -5.86
N GLU A 117 18.81 8.94 -5.39
CA GLU A 117 19.19 7.87 -4.46
C GLU A 117 19.39 6.50 -5.13
N GLN A 118 20.34 5.72 -4.58
CA GLN A 118 20.70 4.39 -5.09
C GLN A 118 19.79 3.32 -4.46
N PRO A 119 19.03 2.55 -5.26
CA PRO A 119 18.10 1.55 -4.74
C PRO A 119 18.75 0.53 -3.80
N GLU A 120 19.99 0.11 -4.02
CA GLU A 120 20.66 -0.92 -3.21
C GLU A 120 20.78 -0.55 -1.72
N ALA A 121 21.12 0.71 -1.41
CA ALA A 121 21.23 1.18 -0.04
C ALA A 121 19.86 1.17 0.67
N LEU A 122 18.81 1.56 -0.05
CA LEU A 122 17.45 1.58 0.43
C LEU A 122 16.94 0.18 0.81
N PHE A 123 17.32 -0.85 0.03
CA PHE A 123 16.90 -2.21 0.29
C PHE A 123 17.44 -2.77 1.59
N SER A 124 18.73 -2.52 1.88
CA SER A 124 19.36 -3.02 3.10
C SER A 124 18.76 -2.37 4.35
N VAL A 125 18.53 -1.05 4.30
CA VAL A 125 17.94 -0.30 5.43
C VAL A 125 16.52 -0.79 5.71
N LEU A 126 15.67 -0.85 4.69
CA LEU A 126 14.27 -1.26 4.86
C LEU A 126 14.14 -2.72 5.30
N ALA A 127 14.98 -3.62 4.77
CA ALA A 127 14.99 -5.01 5.22
C ALA A 127 15.30 -5.08 6.72
N GLY A 128 16.34 -4.39 7.18
CA GLY A 128 16.71 -4.33 8.60
C GLY A 128 15.59 -3.81 9.50
N GLU A 129 14.93 -2.71 9.11
CA GLU A 129 13.82 -2.11 9.86
C GLU A 129 12.57 -3.00 9.94
N VAL A 130 12.31 -3.79 8.88
CA VAL A 130 11.23 -4.80 8.90
C VAL A 130 11.63 -6.02 9.75
N GLY A 131 12.91 -6.19 10.08
CA GLY A 131 13.45 -7.37 10.78
C GLY A 131 13.75 -8.53 9.83
N LEU A 132 14.01 -8.25 8.56
CA LEU A 132 14.39 -9.22 7.54
C LEU A 132 15.92 -9.25 7.35
N PRO A 133 16.50 -10.40 7.02
CA PRO A 133 17.90 -10.47 6.67
C PRO A 133 18.17 -9.71 5.37
N ALA A 134 19.42 -9.33 5.12
CA ALA A 134 19.84 -8.76 3.84
C ALA A 134 19.40 -9.68 2.69
N GLY A 135 18.60 -9.15 1.77
CA GLY A 135 18.05 -9.89 0.65
C GLY A 135 18.87 -9.70 -0.62
N LYS A 136 18.74 -10.66 -1.54
CA LYS A 136 19.31 -10.53 -2.89
C LYS A 136 18.44 -9.61 -3.73
N VAL A 137 19.00 -8.48 -4.15
CA VAL A 137 18.34 -7.58 -5.10
C VAL A 137 18.47 -8.16 -6.52
N VAL A 138 17.34 -8.35 -7.19
CA VAL A 138 17.23 -8.83 -8.57
C VAL A 138 16.46 -7.82 -9.43
N GLY A 139 16.63 -7.87 -10.75
CA GLY A 139 15.91 -7.02 -11.70
C GLY A 139 16.81 -6.08 -12.51
N LYS A 140 16.19 -5.14 -13.23
CA LYS A 140 16.84 -4.16 -14.12
C LYS A 140 16.82 -2.76 -13.50
N LYS A 141 17.57 -1.80 -14.04
CA LYS A 141 17.66 -0.42 -13.50
C LYS A 141 16.30 0.24 -13.20
N ARG A 142 15.27 -0.02 -14.03
CA ARG A 142 13.91 0.53 -13.86
C ARG A 142 13.06 -0.23 -12.85
N TYR A 143 13.35 -1.51 -12.59
CA TYR A 143 12.57 -2.40 -11.74
C TYR A 143 13.50 -3.32 -10.96
N ARG A 144 13.58 -3.12 -9.65
CA ARG A 144 14.40 -3.95 -8.77
C ARG A 144 13.56 -4.49 -7.63
N THR A 145 13.86 -5.70 -7.19
CA THR A 145 13.06 -6.41 -6.20
C THR A 145 13.93 -7.30 -5.33
N SER A 146 13.50 -7.52 -4.10
CA SER A 146 14.03 -8.49 -3.15
C SER A 146 12.84 -9.15 -2.47
N MET A 147 12.95 -10.44 -2.22
CA MET A 147 11.83 -11.25 -1.74
C MET A 147 12.29 -12.14 -0.60
N TRP A 148 11.42 -12.32 0.39
CA TRP A 148 11.65 -13.19 1.53
C TRP A 148 10.40 -14.02 1.79
N ASP A 149 10.56 -15.34 1.85
CA ASP A 149 9.50 -16.24 2.29
C ASP A 149 9.58 -16.39 3.80
N ILE A 150 8.46 -16.17 4.49
CA ILE A 150 8.32 -16.26 5.94
C ILE A 150 7.38 -17.42 6.26
N ALA A 151 7.86 -18.39 7.03
CA ALA A 151 7.01 -19.42 7.61
C ALA A 151 6.36 -18.88 8.89
N ARG A 152 5.05 -19.09 9.02
CA ARG A 152 4.27 -18.70 10.20
C ARG A 152 4.05 -19.90 11.12
N ALA A 153 3.88 -19.62 12.42
CA ALA A 153 3.55 -20.64 13.42
C ALA A 153 2.18 -21.31 13.17
N ASP A 154 1.27 -20.61 12.49
CA ASP A 154 -0.05 -21.12 12.10
C ASP A 154 -0.02 -21.96 10.80
N GLY A 155 1.17 -22.29 10.29
CA GLY A 155 1.36 -23.09 9.08
C GLY A 155 1.23 -22.31 7.76
N GLN A 156 0.91 -21.02 7.79
CA GLN A 156 0.89 -20.19 6.59
C GLN A 156 2.31 -19.87 6.10
N ARG A 157 2.43 -19.66 4.79
CA ARG A 157 3.64 -19.13 4.17
C ARG A 157 3.34 -17.75 3.63
N TRP A 158 4.09 -16.75 4.04
CA TRP A 158 3.97 -15.40 3.52
C TRP A 158 5.18 -15.04 2.70
N ARG A 159 5.03 -14.08 1.79
CA ARG A 159 6.14 -13.46 1.07
C ARG A 159 6.15 -11.97 1.34
N VAL A 160 7.27 -11.47 1.83
CA VAL A 160 7.55 -10.03 1.80
C VAL A 160 8.29 -9.72 0.51
N ILE A 161 7.83 -8.71 -0.20
CA ILE A 161 8.47 -8.19 -1.40
C ILE A 161 8.80 -6.73 -1.16
N LEU A 162 10.08 -6.39 -1.31
CA LEU A 162 10.53 -5.02 -1.42
C LEU A 162 10.86 -4.76 -2.88
N GLY A 163 10.24 -3.74 -3.47
CA GLY A 163 10.43 -3.37 -4.87
C GLY A 163 10.68 -1.89 -5.03
N THR A 164 11.44 -1.53 -6.07
CA THR A 164 11.52 -0.17 -6.57
C THR A 164 11.17 -0.13 -8.05
N GLN A 165 10.43 0.89 -8.45
CA GLN A 165 10.02 1.14 -9.82
C GLN A 165 10.32 2.59 -10.19
N ARG A 166 11.03 2.82 -11.28
CA ARG A 166 11.25 4.18 -11.79
C ARG A 166 10.17 4.53 -12.82
N GLU A 167 9.42 5.56 -12.51
CA GLU A 167 8.36 6.16 -13.33
C GLU A 167 8.76 7.58 -13.74
N ASP A 168 7.93 8.23 -14.55
CA ASP A 168 8.21 9.56 -15.09
C ASP A 168 8.23 10.63 -14.00
N ASP A 169 7.48 10.41 -12.91
CA ASP A 169 7.44 11.27 -11.74
C ASP A 169 8.55 10.93 -10.72
N GLY A 170 9.23 9.79 -10.80
CA GLY A 170 10.39 9.51 -9.95
C GLY A 170 10.56 8.05 -9.58
N LEU A 171 11.32 7.81 -8.52
CA LEU A 171 11.51 6.46 -7.99
C LEU A 171 10.39 6.16 -6.98
N HIS A 172 9.68 5.07 -7.21
CA HIS A 172 8.68 4.55 -6.29
C HIS A 172 9.23 3.35 -5.55
N LEU A 173 8.99 3.33 -4.25
CA LEU A 173 9.26 2.23 -3.35
C LEU A 173 7.95 1.51 -3.05
N ARG A 174 7.99 0.17 -3.04
CA ARG A 174 6.85 -0.67 -2.67
C ARG A 174 7.29 -1.76 -1.70
N LEU A 175 6.64 -1.83 -0.54
CA LEU A 175 6.70 -2.97 0.36
C LEU A 175 5.38 -3.72 0.27
N SER A 176 5.43 -5.02 -0.01
CA SER A 176 4.23 -5.87 -0.12
C SER A 176 4.36 -7.11 0.75
N MET A 177 3.24 -7.56 1.30
CA MET A 177 3.03 -8.85 1.94
C MET A 177 2.03 -9.64 1.09
N LEU A 178 2.35 -10.90 0.79
CA LEU A 178 1.48 -11.83 0.07
C LEU A 178 1.31 -13.11 0.89
N ASN A 179 0.12 -13.70 0.83
CA ASN A 179 -0.11 -15.05 1.36
C ASN A 179 0.20 -16.08 0.27
N LEU A 180 1.26 -16.86 0.45
CA LEU A 180 1.65 -17.96 -0.43
C LEU A 180 0.89 -19.24 -0.09
N MET A 181 -0.45 -19.18 -0.02
CA MET A 181 -1.24 -20.38 0.24
C MET A 181 -0.76 -21.54 -0.64
N PRO A 182 -0.79 -22.80 -0.15
CA PRO A 182 -0.49 -23.94 -1.01
C PRO A 182 -1.38 -23.85 -2.25
N GLU A 183 -0.75 -23.89 -3.44
CA GLU A 183 -1.49 -24.09 -4.68
C GLU A 183 -2.38 -25.30 -4.44
N THR A 184 -3.70 -25.11 -4.46
CA THR A 184 -4.60 -26.24 -4.65
C THR A 184 -4.17 -26.85 -5.98
N ARG A 185 -3.41 -27.96 -5.92
CA ARG A 185 -3.14 -28.80 -7.08
C ARG A 185 -4.50 -29.08 -7.69
N LYS A 186 -4.75 -28.49 -8.86
CA LYS A 186 -5.83 -28.95 -9.74
C LYS A 186 -5.43 -30.30 -10.31
#